data_AF-A7NM91-F1
#
_entry.id   AF-A7NM91-F1
#
_cell.length_a   1.000
_cell.length_b   1.000
_cell.length_c   1.000
_cell.angle_alpha   90.00
_cell.angle_beta   90.00
_cell.angle_gamma   90.00
#
_symmetry.space_group_name_H-M   'P 1'
#
loop_
_entity.id
_entity.type
_entity.pdbx_description
1 polymer ?
#
loop_
_entity_poly.entity_id
_entity_poly.type
_entity_poly.pdbx_seq_one_letter_code
_entity_poly.pdbx_strand_id
1 'polypeptide(L)'
;MRHARRSCTPFVLLLIIGLIASACGDLNVGDGAPANAITITIAYSPEKEEWLKDRIAAFNRSRVQVDGRPVVVEGINKSSGAARTEIRNGQLTTTIWSPSASTWLEVLKYEGGNPNVAVSNQPLVLTPVVISMWRPMAEAMGWPDKPIGWSDMLALIEDPQGWGAYGHPEWGRFSWGHTDPEISTTALSTLLAEFYAATGKQRDLTVADIQKPESQEFIRKLGQGIKHYGYNTLVFSENMRKFGMGYISAFPMEEITLIDFNKNKNPPTPLVAIYPREGTFWHDNPFILMTSASDQERRAAEQFYDFLLSDESQRLAMSYGFRPANVNVPLSDPISLAYGVQPQGVQSVLPVPPAEVIVAAKNAWSLNRKRADILLVVDVSGSMEGDKLEAAKAGLGTFLSRILPEDRVGLVTFSTESRLVVPPAPLSDTRIRLDDAIAVMRAQGRTALYDALIDGKEALDSLPSTGDDRIRAIVLLSDGLDNSSRATLEQVRLAFEESGISIFPVAYGADADTDALQQIATFSRTILVQGDAGDIGQIFENLSRYF
;
A
#
# COMPACT_ATOMS: atom_id res chain seq x y z
N MET A 1 -84.89 -22.17 -19.49
CA MET A 1 -84.97 -22.98 -18.26
C MET A 1 -84.12 -24.24 -18.41
N ARG A 2 -83.31 -24.55 -17.39
CA ARG A 2 -82.70 -25.85 -17.05
C ARG A 2 -81.75 -26.56 -18.03
N HIS A 3 -80.57 -26.85 -17.47
CA HIS A 3 -79.66 -28.01 -17.64
C HIS A 3 -79.03 -28.34 -19.00
N ALA A 4 -77.69 -28.31 -19.02
CA ALA A 4 -76.82 -29.34 -19.63
C ALA A 4 -75.41 -29.24 -19.00
N ARG A 5 -75.06 -30.14 -18.06
CA ARG A 5 -74.14 -31.28 -18.26
C ARG A 5 -72.85 -30.93 -19.03
N ARG A 6 -71.77 -30.71 -18.29
CA ARG A 6 -70.38 -30.70 -18.78
C ARG A 6 -69.84 -32.13 -18.80
N SER A 7 -69.29 -32.55 -19.94
CA SER A 7 -68.58 -33.82 -20.12
C SER A 7 -67.10 -33.68 -19.74
N CYS A 8 -66.58 -34.69 -19.04
CA CYS A 8 -65.16 -34.89 -18.77
C CYS A 8 -64.39 -35.37 -20.01
N THR A 9 -63.16 -34.87 -20.17
CA THR A 9 -62.03 -35.59 -20.80
C THR A 9 -60.73 -34.97 -20.24
N PRO A 10 -59.65 -35.76 -20.00
CA PRO A 10 -58.69 -35.46 -18.94
C PRO A 10 -57.56 -34.52 -19.41
N PHE A 11 -57.14 -33.66 -18.48
CA PHE A 11 -55.96 -32.81 -18.55
C PHE A 11 -54.71 -33.67 -18.29
N VAL A 12 -53.79 -33.72 -19.24
CA VAL A 12 -52.40 -34.16 -18.99
C VAL A 12 -51.64 -32.93 -18.49
N LEU A 13 -51.27 -32.94 -17.20
CA LEU A 13 -50.50 -31.89 -16.56
C LEU A 13 -49.01 -32.12 -16.86
N LEU A 14 -48.42 -31.29 -17.74
CA LEU A 14 -46.96 -31.18 -17.89
C LEU A 14 -46.44 -30.21 -16.83
N LEU A 15 -45.66 -30.72 -15.88
CA LEU A 15 -44.94 -29.92 -14.90
C LEU A 15 -43.89 -29.05 -15.62
N ILE A 16 -44.06 -27.73 -15.55
CA ILE A 16 -42.99 -26.75 -15.83
C ILE A 16 -42.37 -26.40 -14.48
N ILE A 17 -41.17 -26.91 -14.22
CA ILE A 17 -40.30 -26.41 -13.16
C ILE A 17 -39.54 -25.21 -13.76
N GLY A 18 -39.95 -24.00 -13.38
CA GLY A 18 -39.19 -22.78 -13.64
C GLY A 18 -38.12 -22.62 -12.56
N LEU A 19 -36.85 -22.86 -12.92
CA LEU A 19 -35.72 -22.33 -12.16
C LEU A 19 -35.41 -20.93 -12.71
N ILE A 20 -35.71 -19.91 -11.91
CA ILE A 20 -35.16 -18.57 -12.08
C ILE A 20 -33.74 -18.63 -11.50
N ALA A 21 -32.74 -18.76 -12.36
CA ALA A 21 -31.35 -18.53 -11.99
C ALA A 21 -31.08 -17.03 -12.09
N SER A 22 -30.79 -16.43 -10.95
CA SER A 22 -30.37 -15.04 -10.81
C SER A 22 -29.14 -14.74 -11.65
N ALA A 23 -29.22 -13.66 -12.41
CA ALA A 23 -28.09 -13.04 -13.08
C ALA A 23 -27.19 -12.35 -12.04
N CYS A 24 -26.09 -13.00 -11.68
CA CYS A 24 -24.86 -12.34 -11.26
C CYS A 24 -23.85 -12.58 -12.38
N GLY A 25 -23.51 -11.50 -13.09
CA GLY A 25 -22.53 -11.53 -14.16
C GLY A 25 -21.12 -11.56 -13.58
N ASP A 26 -20.58 -12.75 -13.39
CA ASP A 26 -19.14 -12.96 -13.42
C ASP A 26 -18.68 -12.81 -14.87
N LEU A 27 -17.84 -11.82 -15.14
CA LEU A 27 -17.02 -11.78 -16.35
C LEU A 27 -15.94 -12.86 -16.23
N ASN A 28 -16.35 -14.11 -16.47
CA ASN A 28 -15.44 -15.23 -16.71
C ASN A 28 -14.65 -14.94 -17.98
N VAL A 29 -13.38 -14.54 -17.83
CA VAL A 29 -12.36 -14.67 -18.88
C VAL A 29 -12.01 -16.16 -18.96
N GLY A 30 -12.84 -16.89 -19.70
CA GLY A 30 -12.76 -18.35 -19.76
C GLY A 30 -13.34 -18.92 -21.04
N ASP A 31 -13.13 -18.26 -22.19
CA ASP A 31 -13.31 -18.92 -23.47
C ASP A 31 -12.04 -19.72 -23.81
N GLY A 32 -12.08 -20.98 -23.38
CA GLY A 32 -11.21 -22.14 -23.68
C GLY A 32 -9.85 -21.89 -24.34
N ALA A 33 -8.80 -21.76 -23.53
CA ALA A 33 -7.44 -22.05 -23.98
C ALA A 33 -7.42 -23.45 -24.63
N PRO A 34 -6.82 -23.61 -25.83
CA PRO A 34 -6.71 -24.92 -26.47
C PRO A 34 -6.04 -25.92 -25.52
N ALA A 35 -6.53 -27.16 -25.46
CA ALA A 35 -5.99 -28.17 -24.54
C ALA A 35 -4.49 -28.48 -24.77
N ASN A 36 -3.96 -28.15 -25.95
CA ASN A 36 -2.54 -28.27 -26.30
C ASN A 36 -1.76 -26.95 -26.17
N ALA A 37 -2.31 -25.90 -25.54
CA ALA A 37 -1.60 -24.62 -25.41
C ALA A 37 -0.34 -24.73 -24.53
N ILE A 38 0.65 -23.87 -24.81
CA ILE A 38 1.74 -23.58 -23.89
C ILE A 38 1.26 -22.40 -23.04
N THR A 39 0.93 -22.64 -21.78
CA THR A 39 0.54 -21.58 -20.84
C THR A 39 1.78 -21.03 -20.16
N ILE A 40 2.00 -19.73 -20.27
CA ILE A 40 2.99 -19.01 -19.48
C ILE A 40 2.28 -18.08 -18.50
N THR A 41 2.80 -18.00 -17.29
CA THR A 41 2.28 -17.08 -16.28
C THR A 41 3.24 -15.91 -16.09
N ILE A 42 2.70 -14.71 -15.90
CA ILE A 42 3.47 -13.53 -15.50
C ILE A 42 2.92 -12.98 -14.18
N ALA A 43 3.70 -13.09 -13.11
CA ALA A 43 3.42 -12.42 -11.85
C ALA A 43 4.01 -11.01 -11.86
N TYR A 44 3.18 -9.98 -11.70
CA TYR A 44 3.61 -8.59 -11.89
C TYR A 44 3.04 -7.62 -10.86
N SER A 45 3.76 -6.53 -10.60
CA SER A 45 3.35 -5.54 -9.60
C SER A 45 2.23 -4.59 -10.06
N PRO A 46 1.40 -4.09 -9.11
CA PRO A 46 0.07 -3.52 -9.40
C PRO A 46 0.05 -2.35 -10.39
N GLU A 47 1.10 -1.53 -10.44
CA GLU A 47 1.23 -0.38 -11.34
C GLU A 47 1.20 -0.76 -12.84
N LYS A 48 1.44 -2.04 -13.17
CA LYS A 48 1.38 -2.56 -14.55
C LYS A 48 0.02 -3.15 -14.93
N GLU A 49 -0.92 -3.28 -13.98
CA GLU A 49 -2.18 -4.02 -14.15
C GLU A 49 -2.95 -3.61 -15.41
N GLU A 50 -3.27 -2.32 -15.53
CA GLU A 50 -4.10 -1.83 -16.63
C GLU A 50 -3.44 -2.06 -17.99
N TRP A 51 -2.12 -1.83 -18.08
CA TRP A 51 -1.36 -2.04 -19.30
C TRP A 51 -1.21 -3.54 -19.63
N LEU A 52 -0.82 -4.37 -18.67
CA LEU A 52 -0.58 -5.79 -18.91
C LEU A 52 -1.88 -6.55 -19.15
N LYS A 53 -3.00 -6.22 -18.51
CA LYS A 53 -4.31 -6.81 -18.83
C LYS A 53 -4.66 -6.63 -20.31
N ASP A 54 -4.53 -5.41 -20.81
CA ASP A 54 -4.80 -5.11 -22.22
C ASP A 54 -3.84 -5.86 -23.15
N ARG A 55 -2.53 -5.81 -22.86
CA ARG A 55 -1.51 -6.45 -23.69
C ARG A 55 -1.56 -7.98 -23.68
N ILE A 56 -1.85 -8.60 -22.53
CA ILE A 56 -2.08 -10.04 -22.41
C ILE A 56 -3.29 -10.44 -23.26
N ALA A 57 -4.40 -9.69 -23.16
CA ALA A 57 -5.58 -9.96 -23.97
C ALA A 57 -5.31 -9.80 -25.46
N ALA A 58 -4.52 -8.80 -25.87
CA ALA A 58 -4.12 -8.59 -27.26
C ALA A 58 -3.22 -9.72 -27.79
N PHE A 59 -2.22 -10.16 -27.01
CA PHE A 59 -1.33 -11.26 -27.37
C PHE A 59 -2.08 -12.60 -27.48
N ASN A 60 -2.97 -12.89 -26.54
CA ASN A 60 -3.78 -14.10 -26.60
C ASN A 60 -4.71 -14.10 -27.82
N ARG A 61 -5.22 -12.92 -28.24
CA ARG A 61 -6.01 -12.77 -29.48
C ARG A 61 -5.19 -12.94 -30.76
N SER A 62 -3.90 -12.62 -30.77
CA SER A 62 -3.05 -12.77 -31.95
C SER A 62 -2.67 -14.24 -32.25
N ARG A 63 -3.00 -15.17 -31.34
CA ARG A 63 -2.82 -16.62 -31.52
C ARG A 63 -1.39 -17.00 -31.93
N VAL A 64 -0.41 -16.37 -31.29
CA VAL A 64 1.02 -16.70 -31.46
C VAL A 64 1.23 -18.18 -31.15
N GLN A 65 2.11 -18.82 -31.93
CA GLN A 65 2.44 -20.23 -31.77
C GLN A 65 3.93 -20.44 -31.58
N VAL A 66 4.28 -21.40 -30.73
CA VAL A 66 5.63 -21.92 -30.57
C VAL A 66 5.55 -23.42 -30.81
N ASP A 67 6.39 -23.93 -31.72
CA ASP A 67 6.43 -25.35 -32.11
C ASP A 67 5.04 -25.90 -32.54
N GLY A 68 4.24 -25.07 -33.21
CA GLY A 68 2.89 -25.42 -33.67
C GLY A 68 1.83 -25.49 -32.56
N ARG A 69 2.17 -25.09 -31.32
CA ARG A 69 1.25 -25.00 -30.19
C ARG A 69 0.89 -23.54 -29.91
N PRO A 70 -0.38 -23.20 -29.65
CA PRO A 70 -0.77 -21.85 -29.29
C PRO A 70 -0.17 -21.46 -27.93
N VAL A 71 0.26 -20.21 -27.79
CA VAL A 71 0.72 -19.65 -26.53
C VAL A 71 -0.44 -18.92 -25.85
N VAL A 72 -0.61 -19.15 -24.55
CA VAL A 72 -1.57 -18.43 -23.70
C VAL A 72 -0.81 -17.80 -22.54
N VAL A 73 -1.06 -16.52 -22.30
CA VAL A 73 -0.47 -15.78 -21.19
C VAL A 73 -1.53 -15.53 -20.13
N GLU A 74 -1.18 -15.81 -18.87
CA GLU A 74 -2.00 -15.53 -17.69
C GLU A 74 -1.29 -14.56 -16.76
N GLY A 75 -2.02 -13.55 -16.27
CA GLY A 75 -1.49 -12.51 -15.41
C GLY A 75 -1.82 -12.75 -13.94
N ILE A 76 -0.85 -12.53 -13.05
CA ILE A 76 -1.02 -12.60 -11.60
C ILE A 76 -0.59 -11.26 -10.99
N ASN A 77 -1.55 -10.43 -10.61
CA ASN A 77 -1.25 -9.18 -9.91
C ASN A 77 -0.80 -9.47 -8.46
N LYS A 78 0.41 -9.02 -8.11
CA LYS A 78 0.94 -9.17 -6.77
C LYS A 78 2.04 -8.15 -6.48
N SER A 79 2.06 -7.57 -5.28
CA SER A 79 3.15 -6.67 -4.86
C SER A 79 4.51 -7.37 -4.91
N SER A 80 5.54 -6.64 -5.31
CA SER A 80 6.89 -7.19 -5.56
C SER A 80 7.47 -7.94 -4.36
N GLY A 81 7.38 -7.37 -3.16
CA GLY A 81 7.87 -7.99 -1.93
C GLY A 81 7.07 -9.24 -1.52
N ALA A 82 5.74 -9.23 -1.72
CA ALA A 82 4.90 -10.40 -1.44
C ALA A 82 5.18 -11.53 -2.44
N ALA A 83 5.23 -11.23 -3.74
CA ALA A 83 5.58 -12.19 -4.78
C ALA A 83 6.96 -12.81 -4.52
N ARG A 84 7.97 -12.00 -4.16
CA ARG A 84 9.29 -12.47 -3.75
C ARG A 84 9.22 -13.45 -2.57
N THR A 85 8.43 -13.12 -1.55
CA THR A 85 8.24 -13.97 -0.37
C THR A 85 7.62 -15.31 -0.74
N GLU A 86 6.56 -15.29 -1.54
CA GLU A 86 5.85 -16.50 -1.96
C GLU A 86 6.69 -17.35 -2.93
N ILE A 87 7.44 -16.75 -3.85
CA ILE A 87 8.38 -17.46 -4.73
C ILE A 87 9.44 -18.17 -3.89
N ARG A 88 10.06 -17.46 -2.93
CA ARG A 88 11.07 -18.04 -2.02
C ARG A 88 10.51 -19.21 -1.23
N ASN A 89 9.27 -19.09 -0.74
CA ASN A 89 8.62 -20.11 0.08
C ASN A 89 7.99 -21.24 -0.77
N GLY A 90 8.06 -21.19 -2.10
CA GLY A 90 7.43 -22.17 -3.00
C GLY A 90 5.90 -22.07 -3.08
N GLN A 91 5.32 -20.98 -2.59
CA GLN A 91 3.87 -20.71 -2.61
C GLN A 91 3.40 -20.11 -3.94
N LEU A 92 4.32 -19.48 -4.68
CA LEU A 92 4.07 -18.94 -6.02
C LEU A 92 5.06 -19.54 -7.02
N THR A 93 4.54 -20.26 -8.01
CA THR A 93 5.30 -20.72 -9.17
C THR A 93 4.85 -19.91 -10.38
N THR A 94 5.81 -19.30 -11.09
CA THR A 94 5.51 -18.51 -12.29
C THR A 94 6.59 -18.66 -13.36
N THR A 95 6.22 -18.48 -14.63
CA THR A 95 7.16 -18.51 -15.76
C THR A 95 7.98 -17.22 -15.79
N ILE A 96 7.30 -16.08 -15.58
CA ILE A 96 7.87 -14.74 -15.64
C ILE A 96 7.53 -14.01 -14.35
N TRP A 97 8.52 -13.38 -13.73
CA TRP A 97 8.30 -12.46 -12.63
C TRP A 97 8.66 -11.04 -13.06
N SER A 98 7.72 -10.11 -12.90
CA SER A 98 7.89 -8.70 -13.23
C SER A 98 7.60 -7.79 -12.04
N PRO A 99 8.51 -7.77 -11.03
CA PRO A 99 8.43 -6.82 -9.93
C PRO A 99 8.62 -5.38 -10.44
N SER A 100 8.40 -4.38 -9.60
CA SER A 100 8.62 -2.96 -9.96
C SER A 100 10.10 -2.67 -10.30
N ALA A 101 11.03 -3.38 -9.66
CA ALA A 101 12.46 -3.18 -9.86
C ALA A 101 13.27 -4.48 -9.72
N SER A 102 14.38 -4.55 -10.46
CA SER A 102 15.38 -5.62 -10.42
C SER A 102 16.02 -5.84 -9.04
N THR A 103 15.93 -4.86 -8.12
CA THR A 103 16.40 -4.98 -6.73
C THR A 103 15.84 -6.23 -6.05
N TRP A 104 14.58 -6.57 -6.33
CA TRP A 104 13.92 -7.72 -5.73
C TRP A 104 14.49 -9.07 -6.17
N LEU A 105 15.03 -9.15 -7.39
CA LEU A 105 15.73 -10.34 -7.85
C LEU A 105 17.00 -10.57 -7.05
N GLU A 106 17.75 -9.51 -6.75
CA GLU A 106 18.97 -9.60 -5.94
C GLU A 106 18.66 -10.00 -4.48
N VAL A 107 17.59 -9.46 -3.90
CA VAL A 107 17.09 -9.89 -2.59
C VAL A 107 16.69 -11.37 -2.61
N LEU A 108 15.96 -11.82 -3.64
CA LEU A 108 15.56 -13.23 -3.77
C LEU A 108 16.76 -14.17 -3.88
N LYS A 109 17.76 -13.83 -4.70
CA LYS A 109 19.00 -14.61 -4.84
C LYS A 109 19.74 -14.75 -3.52
N TYR A 110 19.87 -13.64 -2.78
CA TYR A 110 20.56 -13.61 -1.50
C TYR A 110 19.83 -14.44 -0.43
N GLU A 111 18.54 -14.17 -0.22
CA GLU A 111 17.75 -14.86 0.81
C GLU A 111 17.51 -16.33 0.51
N GLY A 112 17.38 -16.69 -0.78
CA GLY A 112 17.21 -18.08 -1.21
C GLY A 112 18.53 -18.85 -1.30
N GLY A 113 19.68 -18.19 -1.16
CA GLY A 113 21.00 -18.80 -1.38
C GLY A 113 21.17 -19.36 -2.81
N ASN A 114 20.36 -18.90 -3.76
CA ASN A 114 20.31 -19.43 -5.13
C ASN A 114 20.56 -18.29 -6.14
N PRO A 115 21.81 -18.09 -6.59
CA PRO A 115 22.13 -17.05 -7.57
C PRO A 115 21.50 -17.32 -8.95
N ASN A 116 21.09 -18.57 -9.22
CA ASN A 116 20.55 -19.03 -10.51
C ASN A 116 19.02 -19.20 -10.45
N VAL A 117 18.32 -18.35 -9.71
CA VAL A 117 16.84 -18.38 -9.65
C VAL A 117 16.17 -17.83 -10.92
N ALA A 118 16.92 -17.08 -11.74
CA ALA A 118 16.47 -16.53 -13.02
C ALA A 118 17.44 -16.86 -14.18
N VAL A 119 16.87 -17.03 -15.37
CA VAL A 119 17.58 -17.22 -16.66
C VAL A 119 18.02 -15.89 -17.24
N SER A 120 17.14 -14.90 -17.22
CA SER A 120 17.38 -13.57 -17.75
C SER A 120 16.65 -12.50 -16.92
N ASN A 121 17.11 -11.26 -17.03
CA ASN A 121 16.53 -10.09 -16.39
C ASN A 121 16.69 -8.90 -17.34
N GLN A 122 15.60 -8.42 -17.92
CA GLN A 122 15.63 -7.32 -18.90
C GLN A 122 14.56 -6.26 -18.60
N PRO A 123 14.85 -4.95 -18.74
CA PRO A 123 13.85 -3.91 -18.50
C PRO A 123 12.66 -4.02 -19.46
N LEU A 124 11.44 -3.88 -18.95
CA LEU A 124 10.23 -3.94 -19.76
C LEU A 124 9.67 -2.53 -20.04
N VAL A 125 9.65 -1.70 -19.00
CA VAL A 125 9.23 -0.30 -18.98
C VAL A 125 9.96 0.40 -17.83
N LEU A 126 10.14 1.71 -17.90
CA LEU A 126 10.91 2.47 -16.90
C LEU A 126 10.02 3.47 -16.18
N THR A 127 10.23 3.64 -14.88
CA THR A 127 9.66 4.76 -14.12
C THR A 127 10.65 5.15 -13.02
N PRO A 128 11.09 6.41 -12.92
CA PRO A 128 11.97 6.80 -11.83
C PRO A 128 11.17 6.92 -10.52
N VAL A 129 11.85 6.74 -9.40
CA VAL A 129 11.34 7.14 -8.09
C VAL A 129 11.51 8.65 -7.96
N VAL A 130 10.46 9.34 -7.53
CA VAL A 130 10.46 10.80 -7.37
C VAL A 130 9.91 11.15 -6.00
N ILE A 131 10.33 12.29 -5.45
CA ILE A 131 9.62 12.90 -4.33
C ILE A 131 8.48 13.70 -4.95
N SER A 132 7.24 13.20 -4.88
CA SER A 132 6.09 13.99 -5.31
C SER A 132 5.84 15.10 -4.29
N MET A 133 5.56 16.30 -4.78
CA MET A 133 5.26 17.47 -3.95
C MET A 133 4.15 18.29 -4.61
N TRP A 134 3.32 18.95 -3.81
CA TRP A 134 2.34 19.89 -4.36
C TRP A 134 3.03 20.99 -5.15
N ARG A 135 2.54 21.30 -6.36
CA ARG A 135 3.18 22.28 -7.23
C ARG A 135 3.50 23.61 -6.53
N PRO A 136 2.60 24.24 -5.76
CA PRO A 136 2.90 25.50 -5.07
C PRO A 136 4.05 25.39 -4.06
N MET A 137 4.12 24.27 -3.34
CA MET A 137 5.19 23.99 -2.37
C MET A 137 6.54 23.79 -3.06
N ALA A 138 6.55 23.05 -4.17
CA ALA A 138 7.75 22.85 -4.96
C ALA A 138 8.24 24.14 -5.63
N GLU A 139 7.34 24.95 -6.16
CA GLU A 139 7.64 26.27 -6.74
C GLU A 139 8.23 27.23 -5.69
N ALA A 140 7.70 27.22 -4.46
CA ALA A 140 8.28 27.98 -3.35
C ALA A 140 9.73 27.56 -3.04
N MET A 141 10.07 26.28 -3.26
CA MET A 141 11.44 25.77 -3.14
C MET A 141 12.32 26.02 -4.39
N GLY A 142 11.74 26.54 -5.48
CA GLY A 142 12.44 26.89 -6.72
C GLY A 142 12.30 25.88 -7.87
N TRP A 143 11.37 24.92 -7.79
CA TRP A 143 11.04 24.05 -8.92
C TRP A 143 10.44 24.85 -10.10
N PRO A 144 10.70 24.49 -11.37
CA PRO A 144 11.49 23.34 -11.84
C PRO A 144 12.99 23.60 -11.98
N ASP A 145 13.44 24.84 -11.80
CA ASP A 145 14.78 25.27 -12.22
C ASP A 145 15.88 24.98 -11.17
N LYS A 146 15.52 24.89 -9.88
CA LYS A 146 16.45 24.60 -8.79
C LYS A 146 16.46 23.10 -8.47
N PRO A 147 17.64 22.47 -8.39
CA PRO A 147 17.76 21.10 -7.88
C PRO A 147 17.37 21.01 -6.41
N ILE A 148 16.29 20.27 -6.13
CA ILE A 148 15.78 20.00 -4.78
C ILE A 148 16.15 18.55 -4.41
N GLY A 149 16.45 18.28 -3.14
CA GLY A 149 16.85 16.94 -2.68
C GLY A 149 16.53 16.65 -1.22
N TRP A 150 16.99 15.49 -0.75
CA TRP A 150 16.74 14.99 0.61
C TRP A 150 17.28 15.92 1.69
N SER A 151 18.43 16.53 1.42
CA SER A 151 19.03 17.49 2.35
C SER A 151 18.22 18.79 2.48
N ASP A 152 17.44 19.20 1.47
CA ASP A 152 16.51 20.33 1.62
C ASP A 152 15.28 19.94 2.44
N MET A 153 14.78 18.70 2.28
CA MET A 153 13.68 18.18 3.10
C MET A 153 14.08 18.13 4.57
N LEU A 154 15.30 17.64 4.86
CA LEU A 154 15.83 17.63 6.21
C LEU A 154 15.93 19.05 6.80
N ALA A 155 16.50 19.99 6.03
CA ALA A 155 16.61 21.39 6.48
C ALA A 155 15.23 21.99 6.81
N LEU A 156 14.21 21.69 6.00
CA LEU A 156 12.85 22.18 6.23
C LEU A 156 12.13 21.48 7.40
N ILE A 157 12.45 20.21 7.68
CA ILE A 157 11.97 19.49 8.87
C ILE A 157 12.56 20.12 10.14
N GLU A 158 13.84 20.45 10.12
CA GLU A 158 14.56 21.03 11.26
C GLU A 158 14.25 22.51 11.48
N ASP A 159 13.74 23.22 10.48
CA ASP A 159 13.35 24.62 10.62
C ASP A 159 12.09 24.75 11.52
N PRO A 160 12.16 25.47 12.65
CA PRO A 160 11.02 25.66 13.53
C PRO A 160 9.89 26.49 12.89
N GLN A 161 10.17 27.26 11.83
CA GLN A 161 9.17 27.99 11.06
C GLN A 161 8.50 27.11 10.00
N GLY A 162 9.08 25.94 9.67
CA GLY A 162 8.60 25.08 8.60
C GLY A 162 8.45 25.84 7.28
N TRP A 163 7.29 25.71 6.63
CA TRP A 163 6.98 26.45 5.40
C TRP A 163 6.94 27.98 5.57
N GLY A 164 6.90 28.50 6.81
CA GLY A 164 7.09 29.92 7.10
C GLY A 164 8.44 30.47 6.61
N ALA A 165 9.49 29.64 6.57
CA ALA A 165 10.81 30.01 6.01
C ALA A 165 10.74 30.30 4.49
N TYR A 166 9.72 29.78 3.82
CA TYR A 166 9.41 30.04 2.41
C TYR A 166 8.25 31.03 2.22
N GLY A 167 7.84 31.75 3.27
CA GLY A 167 6.77 32.74 3.22
C GLY A 167 5.35 32.17 3.33
N HIS A 168 5.22 30.89 3.68
CA HIS A 168 3.94 30.17 3.72
C HIS A 168 3.67 29.49 5.08
N PRO A 169 3.54 30.26 6.17
CA PRO A 169 3.28 29.69 7.50
C PRO A 169 1.95 28.92 7.58
N GLU A 170 0.99 29.22 6.71
CA GLU A 170 -0.30 28.53 6.62
C GLU A 170 -0.19 27.05 6.22
N TRP A 171 0.93 26.64 5.62
CA TRP A 171 1.21 25.23 5.31
C TRP A 171 1.82 24.46 6.49
N GLY A 172 2.18 25.15 7.58
CA GLY A 172 2.72 24.55 8.80
C GLY A 172 4.12 23.94 8.62
N ARG A 173 4.43 22.90 9.40
CA ARG A 173 5.69 22.16 9.28
C ARG A 173 5.70 21.28 8.04
N PHE A 174 6.88 21.06 7.45
CA PHE A 174 7.01 20.07 6.40
C PHE A 174 6.67 18.69 6.96
N SER A 175 5.83 17.97 6.21
CA SER A 175 5.41 16.62 6.56
C SER A 175 5.38 15.75 5.32
N TRP A 176 5.66 14.47 5.49
CA TRP A 176 5.69 13.55 4.37
C TRP A 176 5.21 12.16 4.77
N GLY A 177 4.90 11.34 3.77
CA GLY A 177 4.51 9.95 3.94
C GLY A 177 5.66 9.00 3.64
N HIS A 178 5.68 7.82 4.27
CA HIS A 178 6.63 6.77 3.92
C HIS A 178 5.95 5.40 4.03
N THR A 179 6.03 4.56 3.00
CA THR A 179 5.48 3.19 3.04
C THR A 179 6.45 2.21 3.70
N ASP A 180 6.03 0.99 4.02
CA ASP A 180 6.93 -0.02 4.61
C ASP A 180 7.98 -0.54 3.58
N PRO A 181 9.30 -0.32 3.79
CA PRO A 181 10.37 -0.78 2.90
C PRO A 181 10.54 -2.31 2.88
N GLU A 182 9.90 -3.06 3.78
CA GLU A 182 9.89 -4.53 3.71
C GLU A 182 9.10 -5.07 2.52
N ILE A 183 8.08 -4.33 2.06
CA ILE A 183 7.15 -4.81 1.04
C ILE A 183 6.98 -3.85 -0.15
N SER A 184 7.22 -2.55 0.05
CA SER A 184 7.06 -1.52 -0.98
C SER A 184 8.39 -1.25 -1.66
N THR A 185 8.46 -1.47 -2.98
CA THR A 185 9.67 -1.18 -3.77
C THR A 185 10.08 0.29 -3.67
N THR A 186 9.11 1.20 -3.76
CA THR A 186 9.36 2.65 -3.67
C THR A 186 9.93 3.03 -2.31
N ALA A 187 9.40 2.48 -1.21
CA ALA A 187 9.95 2.73 0.12
C ALA A 187 11.37 2.20 0.25
N LEU A 188 11.66 1.02 -0.29
CA LEU A 188 13.02 0.48 -0.26
C LEU A 188 13.99 1.38 -1.04
N SER A 189 13.63 1.77 -2.27
CA SER A 189 14.43 2.68 -3.08
C SER A 189 14.60 4.05 -2.42
N THR A 190 13.55 4.55 -1.76
CA THR A 190 13.57 5.80 -0.98
C THR A 190 14.57 5.71 0.16
N LEU A 191 14.46 4.68 1.01
CA LEU A 191 15.37 4.44 2.12
C LEU A 191 16.83 4.34 1.67
N LEU A 192 17.10 3.63 0.56
CA LEU A 192 18.45 3.57 0.00
C LEU A 192 18.93 4.93 -0.51
N ALA A 193 18.06 5.72 -1.15
CA ALA A 193 18.39 7.06 -1.61
C ALA A 193 18.69 8.01 -0.46
N GLU A 194 17.99 7.88 0.67
CA GLU A 194 18.27 8.63 1.90
C GLU A 194 19.65 8.29 2.46
N PHE A 195 20.07 7.02 2.46
CA PHE A 195 21.43 6.65 2.88
C PHE A 195 22.52 7.14 1.90
N TYR A 196 22.24 7.16 0.60
CA TYR A 196 23.12 7.83 -0.35
C TYR A 196 23.24 9.33 -0.05
N ALA A 197 22.12 10.00 0.24
CA ALA A 197 22.11 11.41 0.61
C ALA A 197 22.86 11.67 1.93
N ALA A 198 22.64 10.85 2.95
CA ALA A 198 23.29 10.96 4.26
C ALA A 198 24.82 10.85 4.18
N THR A 199 25.30 10.06 3.22
CA THR A 199 26.74 9.79 3.03
C THR A 199 27.40 10.72 2.00
N GLY A 200 26.60 11.45 1.22
CA GLY A 200 27.04 12.22 0.06
C GLY A 200 27.56 11.35 -1.10
N LYS A 201 27.33 10.03 -1.05
CA LYS A 201 27.75 9.10 -2.10
C LYS A 201 26.73 9.03 -3.22
N GLN A 202 27.19 8.62 -4.40
CA GLN A 202 26.33 8.26 -5.55
C GLN A 202 26.59 6.83 -6.05
N ARG A 203 27.48 6.10 -5.38
CA ARG A 203 27.87 4.71 -5.67
C ARG A 203 28.56 4.11 -4.45
N ASP A 204 28.78 2.79 -4.49
CA ASP A 204 29.59 2.06 -3.51
C ASP A 204 29.15 2.31 -2.06
N LEU A 205 27.84 2.29 -1.82
CA LEU A 205 27.26 2.30 -0.47
C LEU A 205 27.60 0.98 0.24
N THR A 206 28.10 1.05 1.46
CA THR A 206 28.54 -0.13 2.23
C THR A 206 27.77 -0.28 3.53
N VAL A 207 27.81 -1.46 4.15
CA VAL A 207 27.22 -1.69 5.48
C VAL A 207 27.79 -0.73 6.53
N ALA A 208 29.10 -0.44 6.46
CA ALA A 208 29.73 0.52 7.36
C ALA A 208 29.17 1.93 7.19
N ASP A 209 28.80 2.33 5.97
CA ASP A 209 28.16 3.63 5.74
C ASP A 209 26.76 3.70 6.33
N ILE A 210 25.99 2.61 6.24
CA ILE A 210 24.68 2.51 6.89
C ILE A 210 24.84 2.69 8.40
N GLN A 211 25.78 1.98 9.01
CA GLN A 211 25.98 1.93 10.46
C GLN A 211 26.63 3.19 11.07
N LYS A 212 27.12 4.12 10.25
CA LYS A 212 27.70 5.39 10.75
C LYS A 212 26.69 6.15 11.59
N PRO A 213 27.08 6.69 12.77
CA PRO A 213 26.18 7.49 13.62
C PRO A 213 25.52 8.65 12.87
N GLU A 214 26.24 9.31 11.98
CA GLU A 214 25.73 10.42 11.18
C GLU A 214 24.64 9.98 10.19
N SER A 215 24.80 8.80 9.58
CA SER A 215 23.79 8.21 8.69
C SER A 215 22.53 7.84 9.47
N GLN A 216 22.69 7.17 10.61
CA GLN A 216 21.57 6.80 11.49
C GLN A 216 20.80 8.06 11.94
N GLU A 217 21.53 9.10 12.34
CA GLU A 217 20.94 10.37 12.76
C GLU A 217 20.21 11.08 11.62
N PHE A 218 20.76 11.07 10.40
CA PHE A 218 20.10 11.63 9.23
C PHE A 218 18.75 10.96 8.96
N ILE A 219 18.70 9.62 8.96
CA ILE A 219 17.47 8.84 8.78
C ILE A 219 16.47 9.13 9.91
N ARG A 220 16.94 9.16 11.16
CA ARG A 220 16.11 9.46 12.32
C ARG A 220 15.47 10.85 12.21
N LYS A 221 16.24 11.87 11.84
CA LYS A 221 15.75 13.25 11.69
C LYS A 221 14.81 13.42 10.50
N LEU A 222 15.12 12.83 9.34
CA LEU A 222 14.16 12.79 8.23
C LEU A 222 12.86 12.10 8.65
N GLY A 223 12.99 10.99 9.39
CA GLY A 223 11.89 10.24 9.98
C GLY A 223 10.98 11.09 10.88
N GLN A 224 11.51 12.12 11.55
CA GLN A 224 10.71 13.05 12.37
C GLN A 224 9.67 13.84 11.54
N GLY A 225 9.92 14.05 10.24
CA GLY A 225 8.95 14.66 9.33
C GLY A 225 7.84 13.72 8.85
N ILE A 226 7.95 12.41 9.14
CA ILE A 226 6.93 11.45 8.71
C ILE A 226 5.68 11.64 9.55
N LYS A 227 4.57 11.95 8.87
CA LYS A 227 3.25 12.12 9.49
C LYS A 227 2.39 10.87 9.36
N HIS A 228 2.53 10.16 8.25
CA HIS A 228 1.79 8.93 7.99
C HIS A 228 2.76 7.86 7.48
N TYR A 229 2.75 6.70 8.14
CA TYR A 229 3.23 5.46 7.54
C TYR A 229 2.08 4.81 6.76
N GLY A 230 2.39 3.80 5.96
CA GLY A 230 1.37 2.97 5.33
C GLY A 230 1.98 1.82 4.55
N TYR A 231 1.15 0.95 3.98
CA TYR A 231 1.62 -0.20 3.22
C TYR A 231 1.47 -0.04 1.70
N ASN A 232 0.73 0.97 1.23
CA ASN A 232 0.36 1.12 -0.18
C ASN A 232 0.47 2.57 -0.67
N THR A 233 1.30 2.78 -1.70
CA THR A 233 1.49 4.06 -2.40
C THR A 233 0.19 4.63 -2.98
N LEU A 234 -0.71 3.79 -3.49
CA LEU A 234 -1.99 4.23 -4.07
C LEU A 234 -2.94 4.82 -3.02
N VAL A 235 -2.88 4.31 -1.78
CA VAL A 235 -3.68 4.86 -0.66
C VAL A 235 -3.22 6.27 -0.33
N PHE A 236 -1.91 6.52 -0.32
CA PHE A 236 -1.37 7.87 -0.17
C PHE A 236 -1.82 8.80 -1.30
N SER A 237 -1.76 8.35 -2.55
CA SER A 237 -2.23 9.11 -3.71
C SER A 237 -3.71 9.52 -3.56
N GLU A 238 -4.60 8.58 -3.20
CA GLU A 238 -6.02 8.90 -2.96
C GLU A 238 -6.24 9.83 -1.77
N ASN A 239 -5.50 9.65 -0.66
CA ASN A 239 -5.61 10.53 0.50
C ASN A 239 -5.09 11.94 0.21
N MET A 240 -3.98 12.07 -0.51
CA MET A 240 -3.49 13.38 -1.00
C MET A 240 -4.56 14.05 -1.85
N ARG A 241 -5.22 13.33 -2.77
CA ARG A 241 -6.32 13.88 -3.57
C ARG A 241 -7.50 14.34 -2.70
N LYS A 242 -7.88 13.52 -1.72
CA LYS A 242 -9.05 13.74 -0.85
C LYS A 242 -8.85 14.90 0.12
N PHE A 243 -7.68 14.99 0.75
CA PHE A 243 -7.40 15.90 1.85
C PHE A 243 -6.51 17.10 1.44
N GLY A 244 -5.98 17.09 0.22
CA GLY A 244 -5.18 18.18 -0.34
C GLY A 244 -3.88 18.44 0.43
N MET A 245 -3.41 19.68 0.33
CA MET A 245 -2.13 20.13 0.92
C MET A 245 -2.05 20.00 2.45
N GLY A 246 -3.18 19.90 3.15
CA GLY A 246 -3.21 19.69 4.60
C GLY A 246 -2.89 18.26 5.05
N TYR A 247 -2.88 17.30 4.11
CA TYR A 247 -2.55 15.90 4.42
C TYR A 247 -1.07 15.75 4.74
N ILE A 248 -0.22 15.89 3.72
CA ILE A 248 1.24 15.87 3.75
C ILE A 248 1.78 16.81 2.65
N SER A 249 2.99 17.34 2.84
CA SER A 249 3.67 18.19 1.88
C SER A 249 4.25 17.42 0.69
N ALA A 250 4.77 16.22 0.94
CA ALA A 250 5.41 15.38 -0.07
C ALA A 250 5.23 13.88 0.17
N PHE A 251 5.38 13.08 -0.89
CA PHE A 251 5.37 11.63 -0.79
C PHE A 251 6.26 10.99 -1.88
N PRO A 252 7.23 10.14 -1.51
CA PRO A 252 7.98 9.36 -2.49
C PRO A 252 7.08 8.36 -3.22
N MET A 253 7.07 8.41 -4.54
CA MET A 253 6.28 7.53 -5.40
C MET A 253 7.00 7.27 -6.73
N GLU A 254 6.50 6.33 -7.52
CA GLU A 254 6.93 6.20 -8.91
C GLU A 254 6.33 7.35 -9.74
N GLU A 255 7.09 7.84 -10.73
CA GLU A 255 6.62 8.88 -11.65
C GLU A 255 5.29 8.53 -12.33
N ILE A 256 5.05 7.26 -12.67
CA ILE A 256 3.76 6.80 -13.22
C ILE A 256 2.59 7.08 -12.28
N THR A 257 2.77 6.94 -10.96
CA THR A 257 1.72 7.20 -9.97
C THR A 257 1.40 8.70 -9.91
N LEU A 258 2.41 9.55 -10.01
CA LEU A 258 2.24 11.01 -10.08
C LEU A 258 1.51 11.42 -11.35
N ILE A 259 1.87 10.82 -12.49
CA ILE A 259 1.21 11.08 -13.77
C ILE A 259 -0.26 10.66 -13.70
N ASP A 260 -0.58 9.48 -13.17
CA ASP A 260 -1.97 9.04 -13.00
C ASP A 260 -2.75 10.03 -12.12
N PHE A 261 -2.15 10.47 -10.99
CA PHE A 261 -2.73 11.47 -10.11
C PHE A 261 -3.10 12.74 -10.87
N ASN A 262 -2.16 13.33 -11.61
CA ASN A 262 -2.41 14.57 -12.35
C ASN A 262 -3.35 14.39 -13.54
N LYS A 263 -3.20 13.29 -14.29
CA LYS A 263 -3.91 13.04 -15.56
C LYS A 263 -5.33 12.53 -15.36
N ASN A 264 -5.49 11.46 -14.58
CA ASN A 264 -6.73 10.69 -14.50
C ASN A 264 -7.55 11.07 -13.27
N LYS A 265 -6.90 11.47 -12.17
CA LYS A 265 -7.59 11.89 -10.94
C LYS A 265 -7.95 13.37 -10.92
N ASN A 266 -7.28 14.18 -11.76
CA ASN A 266 -7.53 15.60 -11.99
C ASN A 266 -7.74 16.41 -10.67
N PRO A 267 -6.74 16.42 -9.78
CA PRO A 267 -6.81 17.11 -8.50
C PRO A 267 -6.94 18.63 -8.69
N PRO A 268 -7.56 19.36 -7.73
CA PRO A 268 -7.58 20.82 -7.77
C PRO A 268 -6.19 21.46 -7.75
N THR A 269 -5.21 20.80 -7.13
CA THR A 269 -3.81 21.22 -7.08
C THR A 269 -2.96 20.06 -7.61
N PRO A 270 -2.14 20.24 -8.64
CA PRO A 270 -1.32 19.16 -9.18
C PRO A 270 -0.11 18.87 -8.29
N LEU A 271 0.42 17.65 -8.41
CA LEU A 271 1.74 17.28 -7.91
C LEU A 271 2.80 17.54 -8.98
N VAL A 272 4.05 17.69 -8.56
CA VAL A 272 5.22 17.71 -9.43
C VAL A 272 6.29 16.76 -8.93
N ALA A 273 7.06 16.21 -9.86
CA ALA A 273 8.19 15.34 -9.57
C ALA A 273 9.40 16.18 -9.18
N ILE A 274 9.87 15.98 -7.96
CA ILE A 274 11.23 16.33 -7.56
C ILE A 274 12.12 15.11 -7.83
N TYR A 275 13.12 15.30 -8.69
CA TYR A 275 14.20 14.34 -8.91
C TYR A 275 15.36 14.74 -7.98
N PRO A 276 15.63 13.99 -6.89
CA PRO A 276 16.57 14.42 -5.87
C PRO A 276 17.96 14.69 -6.45
N ARG A 277 18.57 15.83 -6.08
CA ARG A 277 19.93 16.19 -6.53
C ARG A 277 20.99 15.14 -6.17
N GLU A 278 20.78 14.40 -5.08
CA GLU A 278 21.67 13.34 -4.62
C GLU A 278 21.64 12.13 -5.58
N GLY A 279 20.52 11.95 -6.29
CA GLY A 279 20.27 10.88 -7.25
C GLY A 279 18.97 10.13 -6.95
N THR A 280 18.52 9.32 -7.91
CA THR A 280 17.34 8.46 -7.75
C THR A 280 17.50 7.09 -8.41
N PHE A 281 16.58 6.19 -8.17
CA PHE A 281 16.52 4.87 -8.79
C PHE A 281 15.55 4.85 -9.97
N TRP A 282 15.92 4.07 -10.98
CA TRP A 282 14.97 3.57 -11.97
C TRP A 282 14.29 2.32 -11.44
N HIS A 283 12.97 2.31 -11.46
CA HIS A 283 12.19 1.08 -11.42
C HIS A 283 12.04 0.60 -12.85
N ASP A 284 12.83 -0.41 -13.20
CA ASP A 284 13.00 -0.96 -14.54
C ASP A 284 11.94 -2.01 -14.92
N ASN A 285 11.01 -2.29 -13.99
CA ASN A 285 9.88 -3.20 -14.16
C ASN A 285 10.27 -4.46 -14.95
N PRO A 286 11.29 -5.20 -14.51
CA PRO A 286 11.96 -6.15 -15.39
C PRO A 286 11.04 -7.28 -15.84
N PHE A 287 11.37 -7.88 -16.97
CA PHE A 287 10.86 -9.16 -17.40
C PHE A 287 11.88 -10.23 -16.97
N ILE A 288 11.65 -10.84 -15.80
CA ILE A 288 12.55 -11.86 -15.25
C ILE A 288 12.03 -13.24 -15.66
N LEU A 289 12.81 -13.96 -16.46
CA LEU A 289 12.49 -15.33 -16.85
C LEU A 289 13.00 -16.29 -15.78
N MET A 290 12.09 -17.03 -15.12
CA MET A 290 12.44 -17.91 -14.00
C MET A 290 13.12 -19.20 -14.47
N THR A 291 14.07 -19.75 -13.71
CA THR A 291 14.74 -21.01 -14.09
C THR A 291 13.83 -22.23 -14.07
N SER A 292 12.70 -22.16 -13.36
CA SER A 292 11.63 -23.14 -13.36
C SER A 292 10.93 -23.29 -14.72
N ALA A 293 11.03 -22.29 -15.62
CA ALA A 293 10.44 -22.37 -16.94
C ALA A 293 11.15 -23.43 -17.81
N SER A 294 10.36 -24.30 -18.44
CA SER A 294 10.79 -25.25 -19.46
C SER A 294 11.24 -24.54 -20.75
N ASP A 295 11.99 -25.23 -21.61
CA ASP A 295 12.47 -24.62 -22.86
C ASP A 295 11.34 -24.15 -23.80
N GLN A 296 10.17 -24.80 -23.77
CA GLN A 296 9.00 -24.37 -24.52
C GLN A 296 8.41 -23.08 -23.94
N GLU A 297 8.28 -23.00 -22.62
CA GLU A 297 7.82 -21.80 -21.93
C GLU A 297 8.77 -20.63 -22.11
N ARG A 298 10.09 -20.87 -22.14
CA ARG A 298 11.10 -19.82 -22.41
C ARG A 298 10.94 -19.22 -23.79
N ARG A 299 10.81 -20.05 -24.84
CA ARG A 299 10.55 -19.57 -26.21
C ARG A 299 9.21 -18.83 -26.31
N ALA A 300 8.17 -19.30 -25.61
CA ALA A 300 6.89 -18.61 -25.55
C ALA A 300 6.98 -17.25 -24.83
N ALA A 301 7.74 -17.18 -23.74
CA ALA A 301 8.00 -15.95 -22.99
C ALA A 301 8.80 -14.94 -23.81
N GLU A 302 9.78 -15.38 -24.61
CA GLU A 302 10.53 -14.52 -25.55
C GLU A 302 9.60 -13.88 -26.58
N GLN A 303 8.68 -14.64 -27.18
CA GLN A 303 7.68 -14.07 -28.11
C GLN A 303 6.77 -13.03 -27.44
N PHE A 304 6.41 -13.26 -26.17
CA PHE A 304 5.62 -12.29 -25.41
C PHE A 304 6.42 -11.04 -25.05
N TYR A 305 7.69 -11.19 -24.68
CA TYR A 305 8.60 -10.06 -24.43
C TYR A 305 8.77 -9.17 -25.67
N ASP A 306 9.04 -9.78 -26.83
CA ASP A 306 9.17 -9.05 -28.11
C ASP A 306 7.88 -8.29 -28.45
N PHE A 307 6.72 -8.91 -28.22
CA PHE A 307 5.42 -8.25 -28.37
C PHE A 307 5.27 -7.03 -27.44
N LEU A 308 5.65 -7.17 -26.16
CA LEU A 308 5.57 -6.08 -25.20
C LEU A 308 6.54 -4.94 -25.50
N LEU A 309 7.67 -5.21 -26.17
CA LEU A 309 8.63 -4.20 -26.63
C LEU A 309 8.31 -3.56 -27.99
N SER A 310 7.28 -4.04 -28.69
CA SER A 310 6.80 -3.41 -29.91
C SER A 310 6.49 -1.93 -29.71
N ASP A 311 6.70 -1.11 -30.74
CA ASP A 311 6.41 0.34 -30.70
C ASP A 311 4.98 0.64 -30.25
N GLU A 312 4.00 -0.17 -30.69
CA GLU A 312 2.60 -0.02 -30.28
C GLU A 312 2.43 -0.25 -28.78
N SER A 313 2.97 -1.36 -28.26
CA SER A 313 2.87 -1.71 -26.84
C SER A 313 3.58 -0.70 -25.95
N GLN A 314 4.75 -0.22 -26.36
CA GLN A 314 5.55 0.76 -25.62
C GLN A 314 4.93 2.16 -25.66
N ARG A 315 4.30 2.57 -26.77
CA ARG A 315 3.49 3.81 -26.81
C ARG A 315 2.26 3.71 -25.93
N LEU A 316 1.60 2.54 -25.89
CA LEU A 316 0.49 2.32 -24.97
C LEU A 316 0.96 2.38 -23.52
N ALA A 317 2.07 1.73 -23.17
CA ALA A 317 2.66 1.82 -21.84
C ALA A 317 2.94 3.28 -21.45
N MET A 318 3.48 4.06 -22.38
CA MET A 318 3.70 5.49 -22.18
C MET A 318 2.42 6.28 -21.95
N SER A 319 1.31 5.90 -22.59
CA SER A 319 0.01 6.53 -22.33
C SER A 319 -0.47 6.34 -20.87
N TYR A 320 -0.01 5.30 -20.18
CA TYR A 320 -0.23 5.10 -18.74
C TYR A 320 0.77 5.86 -17.86
N GLY A 321 1.85 6.39 -18.42
CA GLY A 321 2.89 7.16 -17.71
C GLY A 321 4.23 6.45 -17.57
N PHE A 322 4.38 5.23 -18.10
CA PHE A 322 5.70 4.59 -18.18
C PHE A 322 6.61 5.30 -19.19
N ARG A 323 7.92 5.28 -18.95
CA ARG A 323 8.90 5.60 -19.97
C ARG A 323 9.22 4.32 -20.76
N PRO A 324 9.29 4.38 -22.10
CA PRO A 324 9.61 3.20 -22.91
C PRO A 324 10.98 2.61 -22.57
N ALA A 325 11.06 1.28 -22.49
CA ALA A 325 12.34 0.56 -22.52
C ALA A 325 12.89 0.44 -23.95
N ASN A 326 11.99 0.44 -24.95
CA ASN A 326 12.38 0.53 -26.35
C ASN A 326 12.83 1.97 -26.69
N VAL A 327 14.14 2.15 -26.83
CA VAL A 327 14.79 3.45 -27.10
C VAL A 327 14.37 4.10 -28.42
N ASN A 328 13.75 3.36 -29.34
CA ASN A 328 13.26 3.90 -30.60
C ASN A 328 11.92 4.61 -30.45
N VAL A 329 11.23 4.45 -29.32
CA VAL A 329 9.98 5.15 -29.03
C VAL A 329 10.31 6.50 -28.36
N PRO A 330 10.14 7.64 -29.06
CA PRO A 330 10.43 8.95 -28.48
C PRO A 330 9.43 9.28 -27.37
N LEU A 331 9.90 9.97 -26.34
CA LEU A 331 9.06 10.48 -25.27
C LEU A 331 8.05 11.50 -25.81
N SER A 332 6.82 11.42 -25.32
CA SER A 332 5.75 12.38 -25.54
C SER A 332 4.90 12.51 -24.28
N ASP A 333 3.84 13.31 -24.33
CA ASP A 333 2.82 13.31 -23.28
C ASP A 333 2.36 11.86 -22.98
N PRO A 334 2.19 11.50 -21.69
CA PRO A 334 2.20 12.37 -20.51
C PRO A 334 3.58 12.60 -19.85
N ILE A 335 4.70 12.24 -20.49
CA ILE A 335 6.05 12.53 -19.95
C ILE A 335 6.41 13.98 -20.30
N SER A 336 5.81 14.94 -19.60
CA SER A 336 6.07 16.39 -19.79
C SER A 336 5.70 17.23 -18.58
N LEU A 337 6.14 18.50 -18.58
CA LEU A 337 5.85 19.45 -17.50
C LEU A 337 4.35 19.69 -17.30
N ALA A 338 3.54 19.48 -18.35
CA ALA A 338 2.08 19.58 -18.26
C ALA A 338 1.51 18.61 -17.22
N TYR A 339 2.13 17.45 -17.05
CA TYR A 339 1.78 16.40 -16.09
C TYR A 339 2.67 16.40 -14.85
N GLY A 340 3.44 17.48 -14.64
CA GLY A 340 4.28 17.65 -13.45
C GLY A 340 5.62 16.92 -13.50
N VAL A 341 6.04 16.40 -14.65
CA VAL A 341 7.28 15.60 -14.79
C VAL A 341 8.23 16.23 -15.81
N GLN A 342 9.53 15.95 -15.70
CA GLN A 342 10.53 16.48 -16.62
C GLN A 342 11.11 15.34 -17.47
N PRO A 343 11.06 15.39 -18.82
CA PRO A 343 11.65 14.36 -19.67
C PRO A 343 13.11 14.07 -19.34
N GLN A 344 13.87 15.10 -18.96
CA GLN A 344 15.27 15.01 -18.54
C GLN A 344 15.46 15.24 -17.04
N GLY A 345 14.45 14.93 -16.22
CA GLY A 345 14.49 15.17 -14.78
C GLY A 345 15.53 14.32 -14.03
N VAL A 346 15.76 13.09 -14.48
CA VAL A 346 16.74 12.19 -13.86
C VAL A 346 18.16 12.60 -14.29
N GLN A 347 18.88 13.28 -13.39
CA GLN A 347 20.25 13.74 -13.62
C GLN A 347 21.31 12.75 -13.12
N SER A 348 20.98 11.96 -12.08
CA SER A 348 21.88 10.98 -11.48
C SER A 348 21.11 9.73 -11.09
N VAL A 349 21.60 8.58 -11.56
CA VAL A 349 21.03 7.25 -11.27
C VAL A 349 21.86 6.58 -10.19
N LEU A 350 21.23 6.26 -9.07
CA LEU A 350 21.86 5.53 -7.98
C LEU A 350 21.93 4.02 -8.31
N PRO A 351 23.09 3.38 -8.13
CA PRO A 351 23.20 1.94 -8.33
C PRO A 351 22.58 1.19 -7.15
N VAL A 352 21.92 0.08 -7.47
CA VAL A 352 21.43 -0.87 -6.46
C VAL A 352 22.62 -1.42 -5.66
N PRO A 353 22.65 -1.25 -4.33
CA PRO A 353 23.76 -1.75 -3.53
C PRO A 353 23.66 -3.27 -3.32
N PRO A 354 24.74 -3.93 -2.87
CA PRO A 354 24.72 -5.35 -2.53
C PRO A 354 23.65 -5.71 -1.48
N ALA A 355 23.18 -6.96 -1.50
CA ALA A 355 22.07 -7.41 -0.66
C ALA A 355 22.31 -7.22 0.84
N GLU A 356 23.54 -7.40 1.32
CA GLU A 356 23.92 -7.15 2.71
C GLU A 356 23.73 -5.68 3.13
N VAL A 357 23.90 -4.74 2.20
CA VAL A 357 23.66 -3.31 2.42
C VAL A 357 22.16 -3.02 2.46
N ILE A 358 21.39 -3.66 1.57
CA ILE A 358 19.92 -3.60 1.56
C ILE A 358 19.35 -4.09 2.91
N VAL A 359 19.83 -5.24 3.39
CA VAL A 359 19.42 -5.80 4.69
C VAL A 359 19.83 -4.87 5.84
N ALA A 360 21.05 -4.32 5.82
CA ALA A 360 21.49 -3.36 6.83
C ALA A 360 20.62 -2.09 6.85
N ALA A 361 20.24 -1.56 5.69
CA ALA A 361 19.38 -0.39 5.58
C ALA A 361 17.98 -0.66 6.15
N LYS A 362 17.37 -1.82 5.83
CA LYS A 362 16.08 -2.24 6.38
C LYS A 362 16.12 -2.39 7.91
N ASN A 363 17.19 -2.99 8.44
CA ASN A 363 17.38 -3.09 9.89
C ASN A 363 17.53 -1.69 10.54
N ALA A 364 18.28 -0.79 9.90
CA ALA A 364 18.41 0.59 10.37
C ALA A 364 17.08 1.34 10.35
N TRP A 365 16.22 1.10 9.36
CA TRP A 365 14.85 1.64 9.35
C TRP A 365 14.05 1.21 10.58
N SER A 366 14.03 -0.09 10.90
CA SER A 366 13.33 -0.60 12.10
C SER A 366 13.81 0.04 13.40
N LEU A 367 15.11 0.38 13.48
CA LEU A 367 15.69 1.05 14.64
C LEU A 367 15.30 2.54 14.72
N ASN A 368 15.31 3.25 13.60
CA ASN A 368 15.16 4.70 13.54
C ASN A 368 13.74 5.21 13.24
N ARG A 369 12.82 4.35 12.81
CA ARG A 369 11.41 4.73 12.60
C ARG A 369 10.80 5.29 13.89
N LYS A 370 9.84 6.21 13.77
CA LYS A 370 9.11 6.72 14.93
C LYS A 370 8.49 5.56 15.69
N ARG A 371 8.55 5.62 17.02
CA ARG A 371 7.82 4.68 17.86
C ARG A 371 6.35 5.07 17.92
N ALA A 372 5.49 4.14 18.31
CA ALA A 372 4.04 4.36 18.33
C ALA A 372 3.47 4.28 19.75
N ASP A 373 2.45 5.11 20.01
CA ASP A 373 1.53 5.02 21.12
C ASP A 373 0.18 4.59 20.54
N ILE A 374 -0.14 3.31 20.70
CA ILE A 374 -1.28 2.65 20.07
C ILE A 374 -2.29 2.30 21.16
N LEU A 375 -3.54 2.71 20.94
CA LEU A 375 -4.64 2.23 21.74
C LEU A 375 -5.58 1.36 20.90
N LEU A 376 -5.72 0.10 21.31
CA LEU A 376 -6.72 -0.81 20.76
C LEU A 376 -8.06 -0.47 21.42
N VAL A 377 -9.07 -0.11 20.62
CA VAL A 377 -10.42 0.18 21.09
C VAL A 377 -11.36 -0.84 20.47
N VAL A 378 -11.80 -1.81 21.28
CA VAL A 378 -12.41 -3.06 20.79
C VAL A 378 -13.87 -3.17 21.24
N ASP A 379 -14.76 -3.33 20.27
CA ASP A 379 -16.17 -3.61 20.49
C ASP A 379 -16.35 -5.03 21.02
N VAL A 380 -17.01 -5.14 22.18
CA VAL A 380 -17.43 -6.40 22.81
C VAL A 380 -18.94 -6.41 23.05
N SER A 381 -19.69 -5.67 22.24
CA SER A 381 -21.16 -5.64 22.26
C SER A 381 -21.76 -6.99 21.85
N GLY A 382 -23.07 -7.18 22.10
CA GLY A 382 -23.75 -8.43 21.76
C GLY A 382 -23.71 -8.81 20.28
N SER A 383 -23.60 -7.84 19.36
CA SER A 383 -23.52 -8.11 17.92
C SER A 383 -22.20 -8.73 17.48
N MET A 384 -21.16 -8.66 18.33
CA MET A 384 -19.86 -9.30 18.14
C MET A 384 -19.86 -10.80 18.52
N GLU A 385 -20.99 -11.37 18.95
CA GLU A 385 -21.06 -12.78 19.39
C GLU A 385 -20.60 -13.78 18.30
N GLY A 386 -20.01 -14.89 18.74
CA GLY A 386 -19.57 -15.98 17.87
C GLY A 386 -18.27 -15.67 17.12
N ASP A 387 -18.25 -16.01 15.84
CA ASP A 387 -17.04 -15.96 15.00
C ASP A 387 -16.47 -14.54 14.88
N LYS A 388 -17.30 -13.49 15.03
CA LYS A 388 -16.85 -12.10 14.92
C LYS A 388 -15.81 -11.75 16.00
N LEU A 389 -16.14 -12.00 17.27
CA LEU A 389 -15.24 -11.73 18.38
C LEU A 389 -14.02 -12.66 18.37
N GLU A 390 -14.17 -13.93 18.00
CA GLU A 390 -13.04 -14.86 17.94
C GLU A 390 -12.03 -14.48 16.85
N ALA A 391 -12.51 -14.07 15.67
CA ALA A 391 -11.65 -13.52 14.62
C ALA A 391 -11.01 -12.19 15.02
N ALA A 392 -11.73 -11.30 15.71
CA ALA A 392 -11.17 -10.06 16.24
C ALA A 392 -10.02 -10.36 17.24
N LYS A 393 -10.21 -11.31 18.17
CA LYS A 393 -9.16 -11.77 19.10
C LYS A 393 -7.93 -12.30 18.36
N ALA A 394 -8.14 -13.15 17.35
CA ALA A 394 -7.06 -13.70 16.53
C ALA A 394 -6.29 -12.58 15.78
N GLY A 395 -7.01 -11.65 15.17
CA GLY A 395 -6.46 -10.49 14.47
C GLY A 395 -5.64 -9.58 15.39
N LEU A 396 -6.13 -9.30 16.60
CA LEU A 396 -5.37 -8.55 17.62
C LEU A 396 -4.08 -9.29 18.02
N GLY A 397 -4.11 -10.62 18.13
CA GLY A 397 -2.92 -11.42 18.36
C GLY A 397 -1.87 -11.27 17.24
N THR A 398 -2.31 -11.32 15.98
CA THR A 398 -1.46 -11.07 14.80
C THR A 398 -0.90 -9.64 14.82
N PHE A 399 -1.74 -8.65 15.10
CA PHE A 399 -1.32 -7.24 15.21
C PHE A 399 -0.20 -7.07 16.23
N LEU A 400 -0.42 -7.53 17.47
CA LEU A 400 0.56 -7.41 18.55
C LEU A 400 1.87 -8.14 18.24
N SER A 401 1.87 -9.16 17.38
CA SER A 401 3.09 -9.88 16.97
C SER A 401 4.02 -9.07 16.05
N ARG A 402 3.49 -8.00 15.44
CA ARG A 402 4.21 -7.14 14.49
C ARG A 402 4.66 -5.80 15.09
N ILE A 403 4.05 -5.38 16.20
CA ILE A 403 4.39 -4.14 16.90
C ILE A 403 5.73 -4.27 17.62
N LEU A 404 6.53 -3.19 17.66
CA LEU A 404 7.84 -3.23 18.30
C LEU A 404 7.72 -3.31 19.83
N PRO A 405 8.67 -3.95 20.52
CA PRO A 405 8.66 -4.04 21.98
C PRO A 405 8.61 -2.69 22.70
N GLU A 406 9.17 -1.63 22.11
CA GLU A 406 9.23 -0.27 22.69
C GLU A 406 8.02 0.61 22.34
N ASP A 407 7.13 0.14 21.46
CA ASP A 407 5.86 0.81 21.19
C ASP A 407 4.95 0.65 22.41
N ARG A 408 4.21 1.70 22.77
CA ARG A 408 3.29 1.65 23.91
C ARG A 408 1.94 1.19 23.41
N VAL A 409 1.41 0.12 23.99
CA VAL A 409 0.12 -0.44 23.59
C VAL A 409 -0.80 -0.51 24.81
N GLY A 410 -2.02 0.00 24.63
CA GLY A 410 -3.10 -0.13 25.59
C GLY A 410 -4.36 -0.74 24.97
N LEU A 411 -5.32 -1.08 25.82
CA LEU A 411 -6.58 -1.69 25.43
C LEU A 411 -7.76 -1.04 26.16
N VAL A 412 -8.69 -0.51 25.39
CA VAL A 412 -10.05 -0.16 25.80
C VAL A 412 -11.00 -1.19 25.19
N THR A 413 -11.94 -1.68 25.99
CA THR A 413 -13.08 -2.45 25.49
C THR A 413 -14.35 -1.67 25.73
N PHE A 414 -15.33 -1.83 24.84
CA PHE A 414 -16.61 -1.15 25.00
C PHE A 414 -17.79 -2.04 24.63
N SER A 415 -18.86 -1.86 25.38
CA SER A 415 -20.19 -2.40 25.11
C SER A 415 -21.21 -1.33 25.48
N THR A 416 -22.09 -1.57 26.45
CA THR A 416 -22.98 -0.53 27.01
C THR A 416 -22.18 0.62 27.62
N GLU A 417 -20.98 0.34 28.11
CA GLU A 417 -20.03 1.30 28.67
C GLU A 417 -18.63 1.01 28.11
N SER A 418 -17.78 2.03 28.08
CA SER A 418 -16.35 1.93 27.76
C SER A 418 -15.52 1.67 29.02
N ARG A 419 -14.43 0.90 28.87
CA ARG A 419 -13.51 0.54 29.96
C ARG A 419 -12.07 0.48 29.47
N LEU A 420 -11.17 1.23 30.12
CA LEU A 420 -9.73 1.03 29.97
C LEU A 420 -9.30 -0.24 30.71
N VAL A 421 -9.04 -1.31 29.96
CA VAL A 421 -8.68 -2.63 30.51
C VAL A 421 -7.18 -2.73 30.76
N VAL A 422 -6.37 -2.22 29.83
CA VAL A 422 -4.91 -2.18 29.95
C VAL A 422 -4.44 -0.76 29.62
N PRO A 423 -3.88 -0.01 30.58
CA PRO A 423 -3.28 1.29 30.31
C PRO A 423 -2.12 1.20 29.31
N PRO A 424 -1.94 2.18 28.40
CA PRO A 424 -0.83 2.15 27.44
C PRO A 424 0.54 2.17 28.13
N ALA A 425 1.38 1.20 27.81
CA ALA A 425 2.76 1.07 28.27
C ALA A 425 3.56 0.22 27.26
N PRO A 426 4.91 0.24 27.31
CA PRO A 426 5.74 -0.52 26.37
C PRO A 426 5.25 -1.96 26.22
N LEU A 427 5.17 -2.44 24.98
CA LEU A 427 4.63 -3.78 24.67
C LEU A 427 5.42 -4.87 25.40
N SER A 428 6.73 -4.69 25.58
CA SER A 428 7.58 -5.57 26.40
C SER A 428 7.04 -5.79 27.82
N ASP A 429 6.31 -4.82 28.37
CA ASP A 429 5.85 -4.79 29.76
C ASP A 429 4.35 -5.12 29.88
N THR A 430 3.58 -4.97 28.79
CA THR A 430 2.12 -5.18 28.77
C THR A 430 1.70 -6.44 28.03
N ARG A 431 2.60 -7.11 27.29
CA ARG A 431 2.23 -8.21 26.38
C ARG A 431 1.33 -9.27 27.02
N ILE A 432 1.74 -9.82 28.15
CA ILE A 432 0.98 -10.88 28.86
C ILE A 432 -0.40 -10.35 29.29
N ARG A 433 -0.46 -9.12 29.83
CA ARG A 433 -1.74 -8.51 30.26
C ARG A 433 -2.68 -8.26 29.09
N LEU A 434 -2.16 -7.87 27.93
CA LEU A 434 -2.94 -7.70 26.70
C LEU A 434 -3.48 -9.04 26.21
N ASP A 435 -2.63 -10.07 26.09
CA ASP A 435 -3.03 -11.41 25.65
C ASP A 435 -4.10 -12.00 26.58
N ASP A 436 -3.93 -11.90 27.91
CA ASP A 436 -4.90 -12.35 28.91
C ASP A 436 -6.24 -11.59 28.79
N ALA A 437 -6.19 -10.26 28.65
CA ALA A 437 -7.38 -9.43 28.51
C ALA A 437 -8.15 -9.73 27.23
N ILE A 438 -7.44 -9.98 26.12
CA ILE A 438 -8.03 -10.37 24.82
C ILE A 438 -8.70 -11.74 24.93
N ALA A 439 -8.03 -12.73 25.54
CA ALA A 439 -8.55 -14.09 25.64
C ALA A 439 -9.90 -14.15 26.38
N VAL A 440 -10.09 -13.32 27.41
CA VAL A 440 -11.29 -13.32 28.26
C VAL A 440 -12.43 -12.42 27.77
N MET A 441 -12.27 -11.71 26.64
CA MET A 441 -13.35 -10.88 26.09
C MET A 441 -14.60 -11.71 25.80
N ARG A 442 -15.77 -11.14 26.11
CA ARG A 442 -17.09 -11.75 25.90
C ARG A 442 -18.06 -10.72 25.34
N ALA A 443 -18.77 -11.11 24.28
CA ALA A 443 -19.81 -10.30 23.66
C ALA A 443 -21.00 -10.15 24.61
N GLN A 444 -21.39 -8.91 24.91
CA GLN A 444 -22.57 -8.61 25.73
C GLN A 444 -23.00 -7.16 25.58
N GLY A 445 -24.27 -6.88 25.86
CA GLY A 445 -24.76 -5.50 26.02
C GLY A 445 -24.88 -4.72 24.72
N ARG A 446 -24.88 -3.39 24.86
CA ARG A 446 -25.10 -2.39 23.81
C ARG A 446 -23.76 -1.90 23.23
N THR A 447 -23.76 -0.79 22.49
CA THR A 447 -22.56 -0.25 21.81
C THR A 447 -22.36 1.24 22.12
N ALA A 448 -21.32 1.57 22.88
CA ALA A 448 -20.92 2.92 23.27
C ALA A 448 -19.58 3.32 22.61
N LEU A 449 -19.59 3.34 21.27
CA LEU A 449 -18.42 3.58 20.41
C LEU A 449 -17.84 4.97 20.62
N TYR A 450 -18.69 6.00 20.61
CA TYR A 450 -18.23 7.39 20.74
C TYR A 450 -17.62 7.69 22.11
N ASP A 451 -18.23 7.18 23.19
CA ASP A 451 -17.65 7.28 24.54
C ASP A 451 -16.28 6.56 24.60
N ALA A 452 -16.14 5.41 23.95
CA ALA A 452 -14.87 4.66 23.90
C ALA A 452 -13.74 5.41 23.17
N LEU A 453 -14.06 6.16 22.12
CA LEU A 453 -13.08 7.01 21.43
C LEU A 453 -12.61 8.17 22.30
N ILE A 454 -13.52 8.78 23.09
CA ILE A 454 -13.16 9.85 24.04
C ILE A 454 -12.26 9.29 25.15
N ASP A 455 -12.66 8.19 25.79
CA ASP A 455 -11.84 7.53 26.83
C ASP A 455 -10.47 7.13 26.27
N GLY A 456 -10.44 6.67 25.03
CA GLY A 456 -9.19 6.30 24.37
C GLY A 456 -8.28 7.48 24.10
N LYS A 457 -8.84 8.61 23.70
CA LYS A 457 -8.10 9.87 23.58
C LYS A 457 -7.52 10.30 24.92
N GLU A 458 -8.30 10.25 25.99
CA GLU A 458 -7.86 10.61 27.34
C GLU A 458 -6.72 9.70 27.82
N ALA A 459 -6.81 8.40 27.56
CA ALA A 459 -5.74 7.44 27.89
C ALA A 459 -4.43 7.79 27.16
N LEU A 460 -4.50 8.13 25.87
CA LEU A 460 -3.32 8.57 25.11
C LEU A 460 -2.79 9.91 25.64
N ASP A 461 -3.64 10.88 25.92
CA ASP A 461 -3.25 12.22 26.40
C ASP A 461 -2.65 12.22 27.81
N SER A 462 -2.93 11.18 28.60
CA SER A 462 -2.28 10.97 29.90
C SER A 462 -0.80 10.56 29.80
N LEU A 463 -0.34 10.14 28.62
CA LEU A 463 1.05 9.75 28.41
C LEU A 463 1.98 10.99 28.41
N PRO A 464 3.27 10.83 28.76
CA PRO A 464 4.23 11.90 28.66
C PRO A 464 4.25 12.48 27.24
N SER A 465 4.20 13.81 27.13
CA SER A 465 4.37 14.48 25.83
C SER A 465 5.70 14.07 25.22
N THR A 466 5.65 13.58 23.99
CA THR A 466 6.83 13.18 23.22
C THR A 466 7.03 14.09 22.01
N GLY A 467 6.33 15.24 21.96
CA GLY A 467 6.31 16.10 20.78
C GLY A 467 5.87 15.31 19.54
N ASP A 468 6.60 15.49 18.44
CA ASP A 468 6.37 14.80 17.16
C ASP A 468 7.14 13.47 17.04
N ASP A 469 7.80 12.99 18.10
CA ASP A 469 8.71 11.82 18.04
C ASP A 469 7.98 10.47 18.06
N ARG A 470 6.66 10.46 18.33
CA ARG A 470 5.86 9.24 18.34
C ARG A 470 4.58 9.37 17.52
N ILE A 471 4.22 8.31 16.81
CA ILE A 471 2.90 8.19 16.17
C ILE A 471 1.88 7.91 17.26
N ARG A 472 0.79 8.68 17.33
CA ARG A 472 -0.30 8.45 18.29
C ARG A 472 -1.53 7.98 17.54
N ALA A 473 -2.02 6.80 17.87
CA ALA A 473 -3.11 6.21 17.12
C ALA A 473 -4.08 5.37 17.94
N ILE A 474 -5.33 5.36 17.48
CA ILE A 474 -6.39 4.46 17.94
C ILE A 474 -6.68 3.47 16.80
N VAL A 475 -6.67 2.18 17.12
CA VAL A 475 -7.18 1.13 16.23
C VAL A 475 -8.55 0.73 16.75
N LEU A 476 -9.61 1.17 16.05
CA LEU A 476 -11.00 0.95 16.44
C LEU A 476 -11.54 -0.29 15.73
N LEU A 477 -11.96 -1.31 16.47
CA LEU A 477 -12.64 -2.49 15.93
C LEU A 477 -14.11 -2.40 16.32
N SER A 478 -15.02 -2.34 15.35
CA SER A 478 -16.46 -2.31 15.62
C SER A 478 -17.28 -2.72 14.40
N ASP A 479 -18.49 -3.23 14.66
CA ASP A 479 -19.56 -3.35 13.66
C ASP A 479 -20.50 -2.11 13.67
N GLY A 480 -20.12 -1.04 14.38
CA GLY A 480 -20.34 0.34 13.98
C GLY A 480 -21.62 1.02 14.47
N LEU A 481 -22.65 0.30 14.93
CA LEU A 481 -23.91 0.95 15.31
C LEU A 481 -23.88 1.45 16.77
N ASP A 482 -23.43 2.69 16.97
CA ASP A 482 -23.52 3.35 18.28
C ASP A 482 -24.98 3.51 18.74
N ASN A 483 -25.28 3.02 19.93
CA ASN A 483 -26.64 3.01 20.47
C ASN A 483 -26.69 3.17 22.00
N SER A 484 -25.56 3.54 22.63
CA SER A 484 -25.42 3.67 24.08
C SER A 484 -24.47 4.79 24.50
N SER A 485 -23.80 5.49 23.57
CA SER A 485 -22.93 6.60 23.94
C SER A 485 -23.71 7.81 24.44
N ARG A 486 -23.05 8.57 25.32
CA ARG A 486 -23.51 9.92 25.70
C ARG A 486 -22.93 10.96 24.74
N ALA A 487 -21.71 10.72 24.26
CA ALA A 487 -21.09 11.51 23.22
C ALA A 487 -21.77 11.31 21.87
N THR A 488 -21.68 12.33 21.03
CA THR A 488 -22.14 12.32 19.64
C THR A 488 -20.93 12.23 18.70
N LEU A 489 -21.16 11.81 17.46
CA LEU A 489 -20.13 11.78 16.42
C LEU A 489 -19.47 13.16 16.22
N GLU A 490 -20.24 14.25 16.28
CA GLU A 490 -19.69 15.61 16.17
C GLU A 490 -18.78 15.98 17.35
N GLN A 491 -19.10 15.53 18.57
CA GLN A 491 -18.21 15.74 19.72
C GLN A 491 -16.91 14.96 19.58
N VAL A 492 -16.96 13.73 19.05
CA VAL A 492 -15.75 12.97 18.71
C VAL A 492 -14.96 13.71 17.62
N ARG A 493 -15.61 14.17 16.55
CA ARG A 493 -14.95 14.92 15.47
C ARG A 493 -14.19 16.12 16.02
N LEU A 494 -14.85 16.95 16.83
CA LEU A 494 -14.25 18.13 17.47
C LEU A 494 -13.11 17.76 18.44
N ALA A 495 -13.22 16.65 19.16
CA ALA A 495 -12.17 16.19 20.06
C ALA A 495 -10.89 15.77 19.29
N PHE A 496 -11.02 15.27 18.06
CA PHE A 496 -9.90 14.73 17.29
C PHE A 496 -9.33 15.67 16.22
N GLU A 497 -10.03 16.74 15.84
CA GLU A 497 -9.65 17.63 14.73
C GLU A 497 -8.23 18.21 14.86
N GLU A 498 -7.74 18.43 16.09
CA GLU A 498 -6.39 18.96 16.37
C GLU A 498 -5.62 18.14 17.42
N SER A 499 -6.01 16.89 17.67
CA SER A 499 -5.41 16.07 18.73
C SER A 499 -4.04 15.49 18.38
N GLY A 500 -3.71 15.43 17.08
CA GLY A 500 -2.56 14.66 16.57
C GLY A 500 -2.73 13.14 16.71
N ILE A 501 -3.91 12.65 17.09
CA ILE A 501 -4.22 11.22 17.24
C ILE A 501 -4.98 10.75 16.00
N SER A 502 -4.42 9.78 15.28
CA SER A 502 -5.06 9.14 14.13
C SER A 502 -5.95 7.98 14.58
N ILE A 503 -7.14 7.83 14.03
CA ILE A 503 -8.07 6.74 14.30
C ILE A 503 -8.12 5.87 13.04
N PHE A 504 -7.88 4.58 13.17
CA PHE A 504 -7.98 3.59 12.10
C PHE A 504 -9.18 2.67 12.39
N PRO A 505 -10.36 2.95 11.81
CA PRO A 505 -11.51 2.09 11.98
C PRO A 505 -11.37 0.81 11.16
N VAL A 506 -11.69 -0.31 11.81
CA VAL A 506 -11.80 -1.65 11.23
C VAL A 506 -13.26 -2.06 11.35
N ALA A 507 -13.98 -1.95 10.23
CA ALA A 507 -15.36 -2.39 10.11
C ALA A 507 -15.40 -3.92 10.06
N TYR A 508 -16.16 -4.51 10.97
CA TYR A 508 -16.25 -5.96 11.09
C TYR A 508 -17.64 -6.48 10.73
N GLY A 509 -17.72 -7.37 9.73
CA GLY A 509 -18.97 -8.01 9.30
C GLY A 509 -19.76 -7.19 8.28
N ALA A 510 -20.62 -7.88 7.51
CA ALA A 510 -21.40 -7.28 6.43
C ALA A 510 -22.48 -6.30 6.93
N ASP A 511 -22.84 -6.38 8.21
CA ASP A 511 -23.80 -5.55 8.90
C ASP A 511 -23.16 -4.32 9.57
N ALA A 512 -21.87 -4.07 9.34
CA ALA A 512 -21.18 -2.94 9.94
C ALA A 512 -21.76 -1.59 9.47
N ASP A 513 -21.93 -0.63 10.38
CA ASP A 513 -22.23 0.76 10.04
C ASP A 513 -21.01 1.44 9.40
N THR A 514 -20.84 1.17 8.11
CA THR A 514 -19.72 1.71 7.33
C THR A 514 -19.82 3.23 7.16
N ASP A 515 -20.99 3.84 7.28
CA ASP A 515 -21.15 5.30 7.12
C ASP A 515 -20.57 6.06 8.32
N ALA A 516 -20.88 5.62 9.55
CA ALA A 516 -20.30 6.22 10.75
C ALA A 516 -18.78 6.00 10.81
N LEU A 517 -18.32 4.78 10.54
CA LEU A 517 -16.89 4.45 10.54
C LEU A 517 -16.13 5.20 9.41
N GLN A 518 -16.74 5.40 8.25
CA GLN A 518 -16.14 6.17 7.16
C GLN A 518 -16.05 7.67 7.48
N GLN A 519 -17.02 8.22 8.22
CA GLN A 519 -16.93 9.60 8.74
C GLN A 519 -15.77 9.74 9.72
N ILE A 520 -15.58 8.76 10.62
CA ILE A 520 -14.44 8.71 11.54
C ILE A 520 -13.11 8.68 10.80
N ALA A 521 -12.96 7.76 9.85
CA ALA A 521 -11.75 7.69 9.02
C ALA A 521 -11.51 9.01 8.26
N THR A 522 -12.57 9.67 7.81
CA THR A 522 -12.48 10.93 7.04
C THR A 522 -11.97 12.08 7.88
N PHE A 523 -12.57 12.37 9.04
CA PHE A 523 -12.09 13.48 9.87
C PHE A 523 -10.72 13.19 10.49
N SER A 524 -10.40 11.91 10.70
CA SER A 524 -9.08 11.50 11.20
C SER A 524 -8.01 11.44 10.11
N ARG A 525 -8.39 11.61 8.83
CA ARG A 525 -7.51 11.54 7.65
C ARG A 525 -6.80 10.20 7.50
N THR A 526 -7.51 9.12 7.81
CA THR A 526 -7.05 7.74 7.71
C THR A 526 -7.92 6.95 6.73
N ILE A 527 -7.74 5.62 6.70
CA ILE A 527 -8.55 4.69 5.92
C ILE A 527 -9.55 3.96 6.80
N LEU A 528 -10.72 3.65 6.22
CA LEU A 528 -11.60 2.62 6.74
C LEU A 528 -11.07 1.28 6.23
N VAL A 529 -10.76 0.37 7.14
CA VAL A 529 -10.42 -1.00 6.80
C VAL A 529 -11.69 -1.84 6.92
N GLN A 530 -12.09 -2.51 5.85
CA GLN A 530 -13.21 -3.45 5.86
C GLN A 530 -12.65 -4.86 5.88
N GLY A 531 -13.18 -5.71 6.76
CA GLY A 531 -12.77 -7.10 6.87
C GLY A 531 -13.91 -8.06 7.16
N ASP A 532 -13.67 -9.31 6.84
CA ASP A 532 -14.47 -10.45 7.27
C ASP A 532 -13.64 -11.44 8.10
N ALA A 533 -14.25 -12.53 8.55
CA ALA A 533 -13.55 -13.52 9.37
C ALA A 533 -12.39 -14.22 8.64
N GLY A 534 -12.41 -14.24 7.30
CA GLY A 534 -11.45 -14.93 6.46
C GLY A 534 -10.17 -14.15 6.15
N ASP A 535 -10.21 -12.82 6.20
CA ASP A 535 -9.09 -11.93 5.84
C ASP A 535 -8.48 -11.13 7.01
N ILE A 536 -9.03 -11.30 8.22
CA ILE A 536 -8.68 -10.50 9.39
C ILE A 536 -7.18 -10.50 9.72
N GLY A 537 -6.51 -11.63 9.59
CA GLY A 537 -5.07 -11.74 9.82
C GLY A 537 -4.25 -10.88 8.87
N GLN A 538 -4.64 -10.84 7.59
CA GLN A 538 -3.99 -10.01 6.58
C GLN A 538 -4.28 -8.52 6.80
N ILE A 539 -5.49 -8.18 7.25
CA ILE A 539 -5.88 -6.81 7.61
C ILE A 539 -5.02 -6.29 8.75
N PHE A 540 -4.92 -7.04 9.86
CA PHE A 540 -4.10 -6.62 10.99
C PHE A 540 -2.60 -6.63 10.68
N GLU A 541 -2.16 -7.54 9.81
CA GLU A 541 -0.81 -7.49 9.27
C GLU A 541 -0.57 -6.18 8.49
N ASN A 542 -1.46 -5.80 7.58
CA ASN A 542 -1.34 -4.55 6.83
C ASN A 542 -1.46 -3.32 7.73
N LEU A 543 -2.36 -3.35 8.70
CA LEU A 543 -2.59 -2.25 9.64
C LEU A 543 -1.38 -2.03 10.55
N SER A 544 -0.70 -3.09 10.98
CA SER A 544 0.51 -2.97 11.78
C SER A 544 1.62 -2.17 11.08
N ARG A 545 1.60 -2.04 9.75
CA ARG A 545 2.60 -1.28 8.97
C ARG A 545 2.38 0.24 9.01
N TYR A 546 1.27 0.70 9.58
CA TYR A 546 1.05 2.11 9.88
C TYR A 546 1.76 2.57 11.16
N PHE A 547 2.34 1.64 11.92
CA PHE A 547 2.96 1.87 13.22
C PHE A 547 4.34 1.25 13.24
#